data_AF-A0A2S7TYU2-F1
#
_entry.id   AF-A0A2S7TYU2-F1
#
_cell.length_a   1.000
_cell.length_b   1.000
_cell.length_c   1.000
_cell.angle_alpha   90.00
_cell.angle_beta   90.00
_cell.angle_gamma   90.00
#
_symmetry.space_group_name_H-M   'P 1'
#
loop_
_entity.id
_entity.type
_entity.pdbx_description
1 polymer ?
#
loop_
_entity_poly.entity_id
_entity_poly.type
_entity_poly.pdbx_seq_one_letter_code
_entity_poly.pdbx_strand_id
1 'polypeptide(L)'
;MFSKSYKIVLALSLLGLPAQARTWTSVDGLKTFEGEYKSFDQETKEVTVLRKYKKLKFSMDVLSPSDRDWVNVKVEEVAAKEAAANAPTVEEQLAAQTVGSKLNEKTLVRLDGKRFKKAQIEKVPEYYLLYYSASW
;
A
#
# COMPACT_ATOMS: atom_id res chain seq x y z
N MET A 1 24.49 -3.92 23.05
CA MET A 1 23.77 -4.04 21.77
C MET A 1 22.36 -3.48 21.97
N PHE A 2 22.12 -2.24 21.57
CA PHE A 2 20.78 -1.63 21.66
C PHE A 2 20.06 -1.85 20.33
N SER A 3 19.12 -2.79 20.32
CA SER A 3 18.18 -2.98 19.21
C SER A 3 17.28 -1.73 19.14
N LYS A 4 17.42 -0.93 18.08
CA LYS A 4 16.48 0.14 17.79
C LYS A 4 15.18 -0.51 17.31
N SER A 5 14.22 -0.61 18.22
CA SER A 5 12.84 -0.98 17.87
C SER A 5 12.25 0.16 17.04
N TYR A 6 12.14 -0.04 15.74
CA TYR A 6 11.47 0.89 14.84
C TYR A 6 9.98 0.86 15.15
N LYS A 7 9.50 1.87 15.88
CA LYS A 7 8.07 2.09 16.13
C LYS A 7 7.44 2.57 14.81
N ILE A 8 6.64 1.73 14.19
CA ILE A 8 5.86 2.09 13.00
C ILE A 8 4.73 3.02 13.48
N VAL A 9 5.00 4.32 13.45
CA VAL A 9 3.96 5.35 13.58
C VAL A 9 3.38 5.52 12.17
N LEU A 10 2.18 4.99 11.94
CA LEU A 10 1.45 5.20 10.69
C LEU A 10 0.83 6.61 10.68
N ALA A 11 1.68 7.64 10.63
CA ALA A 11 1.27 9.02 10.46
C ALA A 11 1.19 9.34 8.96
N LEU A 12 0.20 8.79 8.27
CA LEU A 12 0.00 9.09 6.85
C LEU A 12 -0.69 10.47 6.70
N SER A 13 0.09 11.48 6.33
CA SER A 13 -0.44 12.73 5.82
C SER A 13 -0.99 12.49 4.40
N LEU A 14 -2.28 12.16 4.30
CA LEU A 14 -3.00 12.06 3.02
C LEU A 14 -2.97 13.42 2.30
N LEU A 15 -1.98 13.63 1.45
CA LEU A 15 -2.03 14.63 0.39
C LEU A 15 -2.65 13.97 -0.84
N GLY A 16 -3.94 14.21 -1.08
CA GLY A 16 -4.50 14.03 -2.44
C GLY A 16 -5.79 13.23 -2.62
N LEU A 17 -6.58 12.94 -1.57
CA LEU A 17 -8.00 12.59 -1.78
C LEU A 17 -8.86 13.77 -1.34
N PRO A 18 -9.93 14.13 -2.09
CA PRO A 18 -10.95 15.01 -1.54
C PRO A 18 -11.64 14.22 -0.44
N ALA A 19 -11.12 14.32 0.79
CA ALA A 19 -11.78 13.70 1.92
C ALA A 19 -13.09 14.47 2.10
N GLN A 20 -14.18 13.80 1.74
CA GLN A 20 -15.50 14.37 1.85
C GLN A 20 -15.86 14.42 3.32
N ALA A 21 -16.38 15.57 3.75
CA ALA A 21 -16.96 15.67 5.07
C ALA A 21 -18.12 14.67 5.17
N ARG A 22 -18.12 13.85 6.23
CA ARG A 22 -19.22 12.95 6.57
C ARG A 22 -19.82 13.34 7.91
N THR A 23 -21.03 12.84 8.17
CA THR A 23 -21.60 12.90 9.51
C THR A 23 -20.98 11.81 10.38
N TRP A 24 -20.48 12.21 11.54
CA TRP A 24 -19.98 11.35 12.60
C TRP A 24 -21.02 11.30 13.71
N THR A 25 -21.20 10.12 14.28
CA THR A 25 -22.21 9.84 15.30
C THR A 25 -21.53 9.22 16.51
N SER A 26 -21.90 9.70 17.70
CA SER A 26 -21.45 9.08 18.96
C SER A 26 -22.04 7.67 19.13
N VAL A 27 -21.42 6.85 19.97
CA VAL A 27 -21.90 5.50 20.31
C VAL A 27 -23.37 5.47 20.73
N ASP A 28 -23.83 6.49 21.47
CA ASP A 28 -25.21 6.60 21.95
C ASP A 28 -26.18 7.20 20.92
N GLY A 29 -25.71 7.59 19.73
CA GLY A 29 -26.52 8.26 18.70
C GLY A 29 -26.92 9.71 19.00
N LEU A 30 -26.76 10.18 20.25
CA LEU A 30 -27.24 11.49 20.69
C LEU A 30 -26.46 12.69 20.15
N LYS A 31 -25.18 12.49 19.81
CA LYS A 31 -24.31 13.56 19.30
C LYS A 31 -23.89 13.24 17.88
N THR A 32 -24.16 14.17 16.98
CA THR A 32 -23.70 14.11 15.60
C THR A 32 -22.96 15.38 15.21
N PHE A 33 -22.01 15.26 14.30
CA PHE A 33 -21.36 16.41 13.68
C PHE A 33 -20.77 16.07 12.33
N GLU A 34 -20.70 17.06 11.44
CA GLU A 34 -19.98 16.91 10.18
C GLU A 34 -18.48 17.16 10.36
N GLY A 35 -17.67 16.28 9.77
CA GLY A 35 -16.22 16.37 9.81
C GLY A 35 -15.57 15.53 8.73
N GLU A 36 -14.40 15.96 8.32
CA GLU A 36 -13.56 15.27 7.34
C GLU A 36 -12.61 14.30 8.07
N TYR A 37 -12.57 13.04 7.64
CA TYR A 37 -11.57 12.09 8.15
C TYR A 37 -10.17 12.51 7.74
N LYS A 38 -9.22 12.51 8.67
CA LYS A 38 -7.81 12.81 8.38
C LYS A 38 -6.90 11.59 8.56
N SER A 39 -7.02 10.90 9.69
CA SER A 39 -6.16 9.76 9.99
C SER A 39 -6.74 8.91 11.13
N PHE A 40 -6.19 7.71 11.27
CA PHE A 40 -6.41 6.83 12.40
C PHE A 40 -5.04 6.41 12.95
N ASP A 41 -4.89 6.45 14.27
CA ASP A 41 -3.71 5.99 14.98
C ASP A 41 -3.99 4.63 15.58
N GLN A 42 -3.29 3.60 15.11
CA GLN A 42 -3.48 2.22 15.53
C GLN A 42 -2.94 1.93 16.95
N GLU A 43 -1.96 2.70 17.42
CA GLU A 43 -1.38 2.54 18.76
C GLU A 43 -2.33 3.07 19.82
N THR A 44 -2.86 4.28 19.60
CA THR A 44 -3.75 4.96 20.54
C THR A 44 -5.24 4.66 20.28
N LYS A 45 -5.56 4.02 19.15
CA LYS A 45 -6.93 3.78 18.65
C LYS A 45 -7.73 5.08 18.48
N GLU A 46 -7.04 6.17 18.16
CA GLU A 46 -7.66 7.48 17.99
C GLU A 46 -7.97 7.80 16.52
N VAL A 47 -9.18 8.29 16.29
CA VAL A 47 -9.60 8.87 15.00
C VAL A 47 -9.34 10.37 15.04
N THR A 48 -8.65 10.89 14.02
CA THR A 48 -8.47 12.33 13.81
C THR A 48 -9.39 12.80 12.70
N VAL A 49 -10.22 13.79 13.02
CA VAL A 49 -11.12 14.45 12.06
C VAL A 49 -10.88 15.96 12.03
N LEU A 50 -11.11 16.57 10.88
CA LEU A 50 -11.12 18.03 10.73
C LEU A 50 -12.58 18.49 10.68
N ARG A 51 -12.99 19.27 11.68
CA ARG A 51 -14.28 19.92 11.71
C ARG A 51 -14.10 21.41 11.47
N LYS A 52 -14.55 21.90 10.32
CA LYS A 52 -14.27 23.26 9.82
C LYS A 52 -12.75 23.49 9.75
N TYR A 53 -12.17 24.12 10.78
CA TYR A 53 -10.74 24.43 10.89
C TYR A 53 -10.09 23.83 12.15
N LYS A 54 -10.85 23.07 12.95
CA LYS A 54 -10.35 22.47 14.19
C LYS A 54 -10.15 20.96 14.00
N LYS A 55 -8.94 20.49 14.30
CA LYS A 55 -8.66 19.06 14.43
C LYS A 55 -9.26 18.55 15.74
N LEU A 56 -10.01 17.47 15.65
CA LEU A 56 -10.55 16.75 16.79
C LEU A 56 -9.96 15.34 16.77
N LYS A 57 -9.56 14.87 17.95
CA LYS A 57 -9.13 13.50 18.19
C LYS A 57 -10.04 12.87 19.22
N PHE A 58 -10.43 11.63 19.00
CA PHE A 58 -11.22 10.86 19.94
C PHE A 58 -11.00 9.37 19.73
N SER A 59 -11.21 8.59 20.79
CA SER A 59 -11.15 7.13 20.70
C SER A 59 -12.19 6.60 19.71
N MET A 60 -11.83 5.56 18.96
CA MET A 60 -12.75 4.84 18.09
C MET A 60 -13.94 4.24 18.84
N ASP A 61 -13.80 3.97 20.15
CA ASP A 61 -14.85 3.37 20.97
C ASP A 61 -16.04 4.32 21.19
N VAL A 62 -15.82 5.63 21.10
CA VAL A 62 -16.91 6.63 21.29
C VAL A 62 -17.75 6.84 20.03
N LEU A 63 -17.39 6.21 18.91
CA LEU A 63 -18.12 6.29 17.66
C LEU A 63 -19.28 5.30 17.60
N SER A 64 -20.26 5.57 16.74
CA SER A 64 -21.30 4.61 16.38
C SER A 64 -20.68 3.37 15.72
N PRO A 65 -21.36 2.20 15.77
CA PRO A 65 -20.90 1.00 15.05
C PRO A 65 -20.62 1.26 13.57
N SER A 66 -21.52 1.98 12.89
CA SER A 66 -21.38 2.32 11.46
C SER A 66 -20.15 3.19 11.18
N ASP A 67 -19.86 4.17 12.05
CA ASP A 67 -18.67 5.00 11.89
C ASP A 67 -17.39 4.21 12.18
N ARG A 68 -17.41 3.26 13.11
CA ARG A 68 -16.28 2.35 13.36
C ARG A 68 -15.98 1.47 12.15
N ASP A 69 -17.01 0.84 11.59
CA ASP A 69 -16.87 -0.03 10.41
C ASP A 69 -16.30 0.77 9.22
N TRP A 70 -16.77 2.00 9.03
CA TRP A 70 -16.24 2.85 8.00
C TRP A 70 -14.77 3.22 8.21
N VAL A 71 -14.35 3.52 9.45
CA VAL A 71 -12.94 3.79 9.76
C VAL A 71 -12.09 2.56 9.45
N ASN A 72 -12.54 1.35 9.82
CA ASN A 72 -11.82 0.12 9.51
C ASN A 72 -11.62 -0.07 8.00
N VAL A 73 -12.67 0.13 7.20
CA VAL A 73 -12.56 0.07 5.73
C VAL A 73 -11.52 1.09 5.22
N LYS A 74 -11.48 2.30 5.79
CA LYS A 74 -10.47 3.30 5.42
C LYS A 74 -9.06 2.92 5.84
N VAL A 75 -8.88 2.30 7.00
CA VAL A 75 -7.58 1.79 7.44
C VAL A 75 -7.10 0.70 6.47
N GLU A 76 -7.96 -0.22 6.07
CA GLU A 76 -7.65 -1.26 5.09
C GLU A 76 -7.33 -0.69 3.70
N GLU A 77 -8.13 0.27 3.21
CA GLU A 77 -7.86 0.96 1.93
C GLU A 77 -6.48 1.65 1.93
N VAL A 78 -6.13 2.30 3.04
CA VAL A 78 -4.84 2.98 3.19
C VAL A 78 -3.70 1.96 3.26
N ALA A 79 -3.84 0.91 4.08
CA ALA A 79 -2.86 -0.15 4.18
C ALA A 79 -2.64 -0.87 2.83
N ALA A 80 -3.70 -1.12 2.07
CA ALA A 80 -3.61 -1.70 0.74
C ALA A 80 -2.88 -0.78 -0.25
N LYS A 81 -3.13 0.55 -0.18
CA LYS A 81 -2.42 1.53 -1.01
C LYS A 81 -0.95 1.66 -0.65
N GLU A 82 -0.61 1.64 0.63
CA GLU A 82 0.77 1.63 1.09
C GLU A 82 1.48 0.33 0.72
N ALA A 83 0.80 -0.82 0.83
CA ALA A 83 1.34 -2.10 0.37
C ALA A 83 1.56 -2.10 -1.14
N ALA A 84 0.68 -1.49 -1.92
CA ALA A 84 0.87 -1.32 -3.36
C ALA A 84 1.99 -0.33 -3.70
N ALA A 85 2.13 0.77 -2.95
CA ALA A 85 3.20 1.76 -3.14
C ALA A 85 4.59 1.23 -2.73
N ASN A 86 4.63 0.34 -1.73
CA ASN A 86 5.84 -0.32 -1.25
C ASN A 86 6.02 -1.72 -1.85
N ALA A 87 5.19 -2.11 -2.83
CA ALA A 87 5.38 -3.37 -3.53
C ALA A 87 6.74 -3.29 -4.24
N PRO A 88 7.63 -4.28 -4.03
CA PRO A 88 8.97 -4.22 -4.61
C PRO A 88 8.86 -4.14 -6.12
N THR A 89 9.66 -3.30 -6.76
CA THR A 89 9.57 -3.11 -8.21
C THR A 89 9.95 -4.41 -8.94
N VAL A 90 9.60 -4.52 -10.23
CA VAL A 90 9.96 -5.69 -11.03
C VAL A 90 11.48 -5.89 -11.00
N GLU A 91 12.26 -4.81 -11.00
CA GLU A 91 13.71 -4.84 -10.89
C GLU A 91 14.19 -5.37 -9.53
N GLU A 92 13.58 -4.93 -8.43
CA GLU A 92 13.93 -5.38 -7.07
C GLU A 92 13.60 -6.87 -6.86
N GLN A 93 12.43 -7.29 -7.33
CA GLN A 93 12.00 -8.68 -7.27
C GLN A 93 12.87 -9.59 -8.17
N LEU A 94 13.25 -9.11 -9.35
CA LEU A 94 14.11 -9.85 -10.27
C LEU A 94 15.54 -9.95 -9.74
N ALA A 95 16.05 -8.90 -9.11
CA ALA A 95 17.36 -8.89 -8.45
C ALA A 95 17.45 -9.86 -7.26
N ALA A 96 16.32 -10.14 -6.60
CA ALA A 96 16.26 -11.15 -5.53
C ALA A 96 16.39 -12.59 -6.04
N GLN A 97 16.14 -12.84 -7.33
CA GLN A 97 16.22 -14.18 -7.93
C GLN A 97 17.64 -14.49 -8.43
N THR A 98 18.11 -15.73 -8.20
CA THR A 98 19.45 -16.18 -8.64
C THR A 98 19.65 -16.07 -10.15
N VAL A 99 18.64 -16.47 -10.93
CA VAL A 99 18.65 -16.34 -12.40
C VAL A 99 18.24 -14.93 -12.82
N GLY A 100 17.18 -14.38 -12.22
CA GLY A 100 16.64 -13.06 -12.53
C GLY A 100 17.67 -11.93 -12.45
N SER A 101 18.53 -11.92 -11.42
CA SER A 101 19.60 -10.92 -11.27
C SER A 101 20.61 -10.88 -12.43
N LYS A 102 20.65 -11.93 -13.27
CA LYS A 102 21.49 -12.01 -14.46
C LYS A 102 20.76 -11.61 -15.74
N LEU A 103 19.43 -11.47 -15.70
CA LEU A 103 18.60 -11.08 -16.83
C LEU A 103 18.57 -9.55 -16.94
N ASN A 104 19.21 -9.02 -17.97
CA ASN A 104 19.21 -7.59 -18.28
C ASN A 104 18.97 -7.36 -19.78
N GLU A 105 18.83 -6.11 -20.19
CA GLU A 105 18.55 -5.73 -21.59
C GLU A 105 19.60 -6.22 -22.60
N LYS A 106 20.80 -6.59 -22.15
CA LYS A 106 21.86 -7.14 -23.02
C LYS A 106 21.71 -8.63 -23.26
N THR A 107 21.11 -9.36 -22.31
CA THR A 107 20.91 -10.81 -22.40
C THR A 107 19.51 -11.19 -22.89
N LEU A 108 18.55 -10.27 -22.76
CA LEU A 108 17.15 -10.52 -23.07
C LEU A 108 16.82 -10.24 -24.53
N VAL A 109 16.43 -11.30 -25.23
CA VAL A 109 15.90 -11.24 -26.58
C VAL A 109 14.59 -12.00 -26.67
N ARG A 110 13.65 -11.47 -27.43
CA ARG A 110 12.39 -12.12 -27.78
C ARG A 110 12.44 -12.56 -29.24
N LEU A 111 11.97 -13.78 -29.50
CA LEU A 111 11.72 -14.25 -30.86
C LEU A 111 10.44 -13.58 -31.39
N ASP A 112 10.59 -12.82 -32.47
CA ASP A 112 9.51 -12.17 -33.21
C ASP A 112 9.48 -12.75 -34.62
N GLY A 113 8.61 -13.75 -34.81
CA GLY A 113 8.56 -14.57 -36.00
C GLY A 113 9.88 -15.32 -36.23
N LYS A 114 10.64 -14.91 -37.25
CA LYS A 114 11.93 -15.51 -37.62
C LYS A 114 13.15 -14.70 -37.15
N ARG A 115 12.95 -13.63 -36.36
CA ARG A 115 14.02 -12.71 -35.96
C ARG A 115 14.04 -12.51 -34.45
N PHE A 116 15.20 -12.19 -33.89
CA PHE A 116 15.34 -11.82 -32.49
C PHE A 116 15.29 -10.29 -32.34
N LYS A 117 14.56 -9.80 -31.33
CA LYS A 117 14.49 -8.39 -30.92
C LYS A 117 14.84 -8.24 -29.45
N LYS A 118 15.31 -7.06 -29.04
CA LYS A 118 15.52 -6.74 -27.61
C LYS A 118 14.22 -6.86 -26.84
N ALA A 119 14.31 -7.33 -25.60
CA ALA A 119 13.16 -7.51 -24.73
C ALA A 119 13.43 -6.94 -23.33
N GLN A 120 12.34 -6.54 -22.66
CA GLN A 120 12.33 -6.16 -21.26
C GLN A 120 11.39 -7.10 -20.50
N ILE A 121 11.67 -7.31 -19.22
CA ILE A 121 10.82 -8.13 -18.34
C ILE A 121 9.77 -7.22 -17.74
N GLU A 122 8.53 -7.37 -18.19
CA GLU A 122 7.38 -6.60 -17.67
C GLU A 122 6.79 -7.24 -16.40
N LYS A 123 6.92 -8.56 -16.27
CA LYS A 123 6.48 -9.32 -15.10
C LYS A 123 7.59 -10.27 -14.68
N VAL A 124 7.87 -10.29 -13.38
CA VAL A 124 8.85 -11.21 -12.79
C VAL A 124 8.42 -12.65 -13.09
N PRO A 125 9.26 -13.44 -13.78
CA PRO A 125 8.94 -14.82 -14.08
C PRO A 125 8.92 -15.66 -12.79
N GLU A 126 7.87 -16.44 -12.62
CA GLU A 126 7.76 -17.44 -11.55
C GLU A 126 8.57 -18.71 -11.86
N TYR A 127 8.73 -19.01 -13.15
CA TYR A 127 9.40 -20.22 -13.64
C TYR A 127 10.38 -19.90 -14.76
N TYR A 128 11.45 -20.68 -14.84
CA TYR A 128 12.44 -20.64 -15.92
C TYR A 128 12.51 -22.00 -16.62
N LEU A 129 12.47 -21.99 -17.95
CA LEU A 129 12.75 -23.17 -18.77
C LEU A 129 14.20 -23.08 -19.25
N LEU A 130 15.05 -24.02 -18.82
CA LEU A 130 16.41 -24.13 -19.30
C LEU A 130 16.45 -25.17 -20.41
N TYR A 131 16.78 -24.71 -21.61
CA TYR A 131 16.91 -25.58 -22.78
C TYR A 131 18.38 -25.63 -23.23
N TYR A 132 18.93 -26.84 -23.25
CA TYR A 132 20.27 -27.10 -23.76
C TYR A 132 20.14 -27.74 -25.14
N SER A 133 20.85 -27.17 -26.13
CA SER A 133 20.97 -27.75 -27.46
C SER A 133 22.43 -28.00 -27.79
N ALA A 134 22.72 -29.17 -28.36
CA ALA A 134 24.03 -29.46 -28.92
C ALA A 134 24.00 -29.18 -30.42
N SER A 135 24.98 -28.41 -30.91
CA SER A 135 25.29 -28.35 -32.34
C SER A 135 26.31 -29.44 -32.60
N TRP A 136 25.86 -30.52 -33.24
CA TRP A 136 26.71 -31.58 -33.75
C TRP A 136 27.15 -31.25 -35.18
#